data_AF-A0A9E1Z223-F1
#
_entry.id   AF-A0A9E1Z223-F1
#
_cell.length_a   1.000
_cell.length_b   1.000
_cell.length_c   1.000
_cell.angle_alpha   90.00
_cell.angle_beta   90.00
_cell.angle_gamma   90.00
#
_symmetry.space_group_name_H-M   'P 1'
#
loop_
_entity.id
_entity.type
_entity.pdbx_description
1 polymer ?
#
loop_
_entity_poly.entity_id
_entity_poly.type
_entity_poly.pdbx_seq_one_letter_code
_entity_poly.pdbx_strand_id
1 'polypeptide(L)'
;EVEPKYIEQLTNAGLNFSGMHPEHEIMQVLELSSDVHPYFVAGQFHPELTSRPLRPQPMFMGLVAAAITHRMGHTPDTIDSRWLNSKHASTTV
;
A
#
# COMPACT_ATOMS: atom_id res chain seq x y z
N GLU A 1 5.69 -13.15 12.85
CA GLU A 1 5.06 -13.65 11.61
C GLU A 1 3.58 -13.83 11.80
N VAL A 2 2.81 -13.75 10.71
CA VAL A 2 1.43 -14.26 10.69
C VAL A 2 1.53 -15.79 10.80
N GLU A 3 0.73 -16.39 11.68
CA GLU A 3 0.69 -17.84 11.83
C GLU A 3 0.06 -18.50 10.58
N PRO A 4 0.75 -19.45 9.91
CA PRO A 4 0.32 -20.03 8.63
C PRO A 4 -1.12 -20.54 8.60
N LYS A 5 -1.57 -21.16 9.70
CA LYS A 5 -2.92 -21.74 9.79
C LYS A 5 -4.05 -20.71 9.64
N TYR A 6 -3.78 -19.42 9.80
CA TYR A 6 -4.78 -18.36 9.67
C TYR A 6 -4.72 -17.62 8.33
N ILE A 7 -3.72 -17.89 7.48
CA ILE A 7 -3.52 -17.17 6.22
C ILE A 7 -4.73 -17.36 5.29
N GLU A 8 -5.20 -18.60 5.14
CA GLU A 8 -6.37 -18.90 4.32
C GLU A 8 -7.63 -18.22 4.87
N GLN A 9 -7.84 -18.28 6.19
CA GLN A 9 -8.99 -17.65 6.84
C GLN A 9 -9.00 -16.12 6.63
N LEU A 10 -7.84 -15.47 6.79
CA LEU A 10 -7.70 -14.03 6.62
C LEU A 10 -7.87 -13.62 5.16
N THR A 11 -7.33 -14.41 4.23
CA THR A 11 -7.49 -14.19 2.79
C THR A 11 -8.95 -14.30 2.37
N ASN A 12 -9.64 -15.35 2.83
CA ASN A 12 -11.06 -15.56 2.57
C ASN A 12 -11.95 -14.46 3.17
N ALA A 13 -11.49 -13.78 4.24
CA ALA A 13 -12.16 -12.62 4.81
C ALA A 13 -11.90 -11.31 4.04
N GLY A 14 -11.11 -11.35 2.96
CA GLY A 14 -10.87 -10.22 2.05
C GLY A 14 -9.52 -9.52 2.22
N LEU A 15 -8.64 -10.02 3.10
CA LEU A 15 -7.27 -9.51 3.24
C LEU A 15 -6.40 -10.01 2.07
N ASN A 16 -5.58 -9.14 1.49
CA ASN A 16 -4.63 -9.53 0.45
C ASN A 16 -3.20 -9.47 1.01
N PHE A 17 -2.47 -10.58 0.99
CA PHE A 17 -1.04 -10.60 1.31
C PHE A 17 -0.21 -10.29 0.06
N SER A 18 0.03 -9.00 -0.20
CA SER A 18 0.70 -8.52 -1.42
C SER A 18 2.24 -8.58 -1.37
N GLY A 19 2.83 -8.89 -0.22
CA GLY A 19 4.28 -9.06 -0.07
C GLY A 19 4.61 -10.25 0.80
N MET A 20 5.50 -11.12 0.32
CA MET A 20 5.89 -12.36 0.98
C MET A 20 7.42 -12.53 0.92
N HIS A 21 7.98 -13.25 1.89
CA HIS A 21 9.36 -13.70 1.80
C HIS A 21 9.51 -14.67 0.61
N PRO A 22 10.61 -14.60 -0.17
CA PRO A 22 10.77 -15.40 -1.39
C PRO A 22 10.83 -16.92 -1.16
N GLU A 23 11.29 -17.36 0.01
CA GLU A 23 11.56 -18.77 0.31
C GLU A 23 10.77 -19.34 1.50
N HIS A 24 10.13 -18.47 2.28
CA HIS A 24 9.48 -18.87 3.54
C HIS A 24 8.07 -18.31 3.57
N GLU A 25 7.16 -19.00 4.24
CA GLU A 25 5.75 -18.59 4.38
C GLU A 25 5.62 -17.45 5.42
N ILE A 26 6.22 -16.32 5.06
CA ILE A 26 6.33 -15.13 5.90
C ILE A 26 5.67 -13.99 5.14
N MET A 27 4.55 -13.52 5.68
CA MET A 27 3.76 -12.44 5.10
C MET A 27 4.33 -11.10 5.55
N GLN A 28 4.85 -10.34 4.59
CA GLN A 28 5.57 -9.07 4.80
C GLN A 28 4.69 -7.85 4.60
N VAL A 29 3.76 -7.90 3.65
CA VAL A 29 2.82 -6.81 3.34
C VAL A 29 1.41 -7.36 3.21
N LEU A 30 0.45 -6.63 3.76
CA LEU A 30 -0.97 -6.88 3.60
C LEU A 30 -1.72 -5.62 3.20
N GLU A 31 -2.86 -5.79 2.54
CA GLU A 31 -3.73 -4.70 2.10
C GLU A 31 -5.19 -5.15 1.98
N LEU A 32 -6.10 -4.17 1.84
CA LEU A 32 -7.46 -4.41 1.34
C LEU A 32 -7.61 -3.82 -0.06
N SER A 33 -8.54 -4.36 -0.85
CA SER A 33 -8.91 -3.76 -2.14
C SER A 33 -9.34 -2.31 -1.98
N SER A 34 -8.97 -1.45 -2.95
CA SER A 34 -9.35 -0.04 -2.96
C SER A 34 -10.86 0.19 -2.99
N ASP A 35 -11.63 -0.80 -3.49
CA ASP A 35 -13.09 -0.76 -3.50
C ASP A 35 -13.69 -0.97 -2.09
N VAL A 36 -12.93 -1.59 -1.18
CA VAL A 36 -13.31 -1.81 0.23
C VAL A 36 -12.82 -0.66 1.09
N HIS A 37 -11.56 -0.27 0.93
CA HIS A 37 -10.97 0.85 1.66
C HIS A 37 -9.95 1.58 0.79
N PRO A 38 -10.05 2.91 0.63
CA PRO A 38 -9.22 3.65 -0.34
C PRO A 38 -7.72 3.57 -0.07
N TYR A 39 -7.33 3.35 1.18
CA TYR A 39 -5.94 3.10 1.56
C TYR A 39 -5.84 2.27 2.84
N PHE A 40 -5.73 0.95 2.72
CA PHE A 40 -5.46 0.04 3.83
C PHE A 40 -4.27 -0.82 3.46
N VAL A 41 -3.09 -0.47 3.99
CA VAL A 41 -1.82 -1.16 3.71
C VAL A 41 -1.04 -1.24 5.01
N ALA A 42 -0.46 -2.40 5.30
CA ALA A 42 0.45 -2.58 6.42
C ALA A 42 1.67 -3.40 5.99
N GLY A 43 2.84 -3.00 6.48
CA GLY A 43 4.10 -3.73 6.33
C GLY A 43 4.61 -4.18 7.69
N GLN A 44 5.21 -5.38 7.75
CA GLN A 44 5.86 -5.88 8.96
C GLN A 44 7.17 -5.13 9.25
N PHE A 45 7.82 -4.61 8.20
CA PHE A 45 9.07 -3.87 8.28
C PHE A 45 8.87 -2.41 8.71
N HIS A 46 9.99 -1.70 8.89
CA HIS A 46 10.05 -0.30 9.34
C HIS A 46 10.33 0.68 8.17
N PRO A 47 9.31 1.11 7.39
CA PRO A 47 9.51 2.07 6.29
C PRO A 47 10.10 3.41 6.75
N GLU A 48 9.87 3.82 7.99
CA GLU A 48 10.43 5.05 8.58
C GLU A 48 11.96 5.10 8.51
N LEU A 49 12.64 3.97 8.69
CA LEU A 49 14.11 3.91 8.70
C LEU A 49 14.72 4.15 7.31
N THR A 50 13.94 3.89 6.27
CA THR A 50 14.38 4.03 4.87
C THR A 50 13.84 5.30 4.20
N SER A 51 12.97 6.06 4.87
CA SER A 51 12.42 7.34 4.40
C SER A 51 13.46 8.46 4.48
N ARG A 52 13.47 9.37 3.50
CA ARG A 52 14.36 10.55 3.48
C ARG A 52 13.57 11.79 3.04
N PRO A 53 13.95 13.01 3.45
CA PRO A 53 13.23 14.23 3.05
C PRO A 53 13.09 14.40 1.53
N LEU A 54 14.14 14.10 0.77
CA LEU A 54 14.13 14.20 -0.70
C LEU A 54 13.68 12.91 -1.41
N ARG A 55 13.45 11.82 -0.65
CA ARG A 55 12.99 10.53 -1.16
C ARG A 55 12.10 9.87 -0.10
N PRO A 56 10.90 10.42 0.14
CA PRO A 56 10.00 9.87 1.13
C PRO A 56 9.57 8.46 0.75
N GLN A 57 9.25 7.64 1.74
CA GLN A 57 8.72 6.31 1.45
C GLN A 57 7.34 6.37 0.77
N PRO A 58 7.11 5.59 -0.29
CA PRO A 58 5.83 5.57 -0.99
C PRO A 58 4.64 5.23 -0.08
N MET A 59 4.81 4.36 0.92
CA MET A 59 3.73 4.05 1.88
C MET A 59 3.23 5.28 2.64
N PHE A 60 4.13 6.15 3.10
CA PHE A 60 3.71 7.37 3.79
C PHE A 60 3.07 8.37 2.84
N MET A 61 3.57 8.46 1.60
CA MET A 61 2.98 9.37 0.61
C MET A 61 1.59 8.92 0.18
N GLY A 62 1.38 7.62 -0.02
CA GLY A 62 0.05 7.05 -0.27
C GLY A 62 -0.91 7.33 0.87
N LEU A 63 -0.49 7.12 2.12
CA LEU A 63 -1.31 7.40 3.31
C LEU A 63 -1.74 8.87 3.39
N VAL A 64 -0.79 9.80 3.26
CA VAL A 64 -1.06 11.24 3.31
C VAL A 64 -1.98 11.66 2.18
N ALA A 65 -1.73 11.16 0.95
CA ALA A 65 -2.56 11.49 -0.19
C ALA A 65 -3.99 10.97 -0.01
N ALA A 66 -4.17 9.73 0.45
CA ALA A 66 -5.48 9.17 0.76
C ALA A 66 -6.21 9.97 1.84
N ALA A 67 -5.51 10.43 2.89
CA ALA A 67 -6.09 11.29 3.92
C ALA A 67 -6.56 12.64 3.37
N ILE A 68 -5.78 13.26 2.48
CA ILE A 68 -6.16 14.51 1.79
C ILE A 68 -7.39 14.26 0.93
N THR A 69 -7.38 13.22 0.09
CA THR A 69 -8.51 12.86 -0.78
C THR A 69 -9.77 12.60 0.04
N HIS A 70 -9.67 11.86 1.15
CA HIS A 70 -10.79 11.60 2.05
C HIS A 70 -11.35 12.90 2.66
N ARG A 71 -10.46 13.82 3.09
CA ARG A 71 -10.88 15.11 3.65
C ARG A 71 -11.57 16.02 2.62
N MET A 72 -11.11 16.00 1.37
CA MET A 72 -11.60 16.88 0.31
C MET A 72 -12.77 16.29 -0.49
N GLY A 73 -13.01 14.98 -0.39
CA GLY A 73 -14.01 14.26 -1.20
C GLY A 73 -13.58 14.01 -2.65
N HIS A 74 -12.40 14.48 -3.06
CA HIS A 74 -11.77 14.23 -4.34
C HIS A 74 -10.25 14.35 -4.20
N THR A 75 -9.49 13.80 -5.15
CA THR A 75 -8.04 13.98 -5.20
C THR A 75 -7.74 15.38 -5.77
N PRO A 76 -7.04 16.26 -5.03
CA PRO A 76 -6.67 17.58 -5.55
C PRO A 76 -5.52 17.50 -6.56
N ASP A 77 -5.52 18.40 -7.55
CA ASP A 77 -4.47 18.50 -8.57
C ASP A 77 -3.07 18.82 -8.00
N THR A 78 -3.03 19.30 -6.74
CA THR A 78 -1.79 19.62 -6.03
C THR A 78 -1.02 18.39 -5.57
N ILE A 79 -1.63 17.20 -5.53
CA ILE A 79 -0.90 15.98 -5.18
C ILE A 79 -0.14 15.50 -6.42
N ASP A 80 1.19 15.55 -6.35
CA ASP A 80 2.05 15.07 -7.43
C ASP A 80 1.75 13.59 -7.72
N SER A 81 1.38 13.30 -8.96
CA SER A 81 1.03 11.96 -9.45
C SER A 81 2.17 10.96 -9.31
N ARG A 82 3.41 11.44 -9.18
CA ARG A 82 4.60 10.64 -8.83
C ARG A 82 4.40 9.80 -7.56
N TRP A 83 3.56 10.25 -6.64
CA TRP A 83 3.33 9.59 -5.35
C TRP A 83 2.05 8.77 -5.27
N LEU A 84 1.16 8.88 -6.27
CA LEU A 84 -0.19 8.34 -6.23
C LEU A 84 -0.44 7.11 -7.14
N ASN A 85 0.60 6.56 -7.75
CA ASN A 85 0.54 5.46 -8.74
C ASN A 85 -0.38 5.73 -9.93
N SER A 86 0.26 5.98 -11.07
CA SER A 86 -0.34 6.05 -12.40
C SER A 86 -1.00 4.71 -12.79
N LYS A 87 -2.32 4.71 -13.01
CA LYS A 87 -3.00 3.56 -13.65
C LYS A 87 -2.58 3.29 -15.11
N HIS A 88 -1.65 4.04 -15.70
CA HIS A 88 -1.18 3.82 -17.08
C HIS A 88 0.28 4.26 -17.26
N ALA A 89 1.23 3.38 -16.97
CA ALA A 89 2.44 3.35 -17.81
C ALA A 89 2.13 2.49 -19.04
N SER A 90 1.16 2.93 -19.85
CA SER A 90 0.99 2.41 -21.20
C SER A 90 2.24 2.74 -22.01
N THR A 91 2.82 1.71 -22.62
CA THR A 91 3.47 1.70 -23.93
C THR A 91 3.57 3.06 -24.62
N THR A 92 4.78 3.54 -24.89
CA THR A 92 5.13 4.28 -26.11
C THR A 92 6.66 4.26 -26.31
N VAL A 93 7.07 3.61 -27.41
CA VAL A 93 8.37 3.43 -28.11
C VAL A 93 9.56 2.81 -27.36
#